data_AF-A0A7S4B9L7-F1
#
_entry.id   AF-A0A7S4B9L7-F1
#
_cell.length_a   1.000
_cell.length_b   1.000
_cell.length_c   1.000
_cell.angle_alpha   90.00
_cell.angle_beta   90.00
_cell.angle_gamma   90.00
#
_symmetry.space_group_name_H-M   'P 1'
#
loop_
_entity.id
_entity.type
_entity.pdbx_description
1 polymer ?
#
loop_
_entity_poly.entity_id
_entity_poly.type
_entity_poly.pdbx_seq_one_letter_code
_entity_poly.pdbx_strand_id
1 'polypeptide(L)'
;AAAGGEARDDVSAGSSSPRGPRALTAGEITTISGSVSGLAATMAKQPIQRLKWIRQVTPGTTTVPYVHVLRETIKEGGALGLFRGSFAAVCRNVPHSALVYSIYPSAERLALAALPASSSSGSSPSLPASKQSFSTRFVAGYMTLFSATLVTHPLDTMRVRISVTHGHLSVPQVLMNLQRTGQLGSLYHGFGATLVGAGPRGAIGFGIFETLKAIETPEPLRARPALAKFLYGYVAGFCAETMIYPLDTVRRRQQALGDATPLSKRNVFQARTPSLPGATSSSRRRCTPQRPLCVGV
;
A
#
# COMPACT_ATOMS: atom_id res chain seq x y z
N ALA A 1 -28.32 23.71 -26.75
CA ALA A 1 -28.86 22.85 -27.82
C ALA A 1 -27.73 21.98 -28.35
N ALA A 2 -27.75 20.69 -28.01
CA ALA A 2 -27.16 19.56 -28.73
C ALA A 2 -27.41 18.31 -27.86
N ALA A 3 -28.41 17.53 -28.28
CA ALA A 3 -28.86 16.29 -27.68
C ALA A 3 -28.11 15.08 -28.27
N GLY A 4 -28.29 13.92 -27.64
CA GLY A 4 -28.01 12.60 -28.20
C GLY A 4 -26.85 11.90 -27.49
N GLY A 5 -26.96 10.67 -27.02
CA GLY A 5 -27.99 9.65 -27.19
C GLY A 5 -27.31 8.34 -26.83
N GLU A 6 -27.82 7.66 -25.81
CA GLU A 6 -27.35 6.35 -25.36
C GLU A 6 -27.88 5.31 -26.35
N ALA A 7 -27.00 4.76 -27.19
CA ALA A 7 -27.36 3.71 -28.13
C ALA A 7 -26.77 2.37 -27.65
N ARG A 8 -27.67 1.50 -27.19
CA ARG A 8 -27.54 0.05 -27.26
C ARG A 8 -27.48 -0.32 -28.73
N ASP A 9 -26.54 -1.17 -29.13
CA ASP A 9 -26.64 -1.86 -30.41
C ASP A 9 -26.44 -3.36 -30.22
N ASP A 10 -27.46 -4.06 -30.71
CA ASP A 10 -27.69 -5.48 -30.70
C ASP A 10 -26.73 -6.26 -31.62
N VAL A 11 -26.61 -7.54 -31.29
CA VAL A 11 -26.00 -8.60 -32.08
C VAL A 11 -26.79 -8.81 -33.38
N SER A 12 -26.12 -8.68 -34.54
CA SER A 12 -26.48 -9.46 -35.73
C SER A 12 -25.26 -9.70 -36.62
N ALA A 13 -25.23 -10.90 -37.20
CA ALA A 13 -24.09 -11.53 -37.85
C ALA A 13 -23.95 -11.17 -39.34
N GLY A 14 -22.72 -11.28 -39.86
CA GLY A 14 -22.47 -11.65 -41.25
C GLY A 14 -21.79 -10.60 -42.13
N SER A 15 -20.46 -10.69 -42.26
CA SER A 15 -19.76 -10.77 -43.57
C SER A 15 -18.24 -10.69 -43.35
N SER A 16 -17.54 -11.67 -43.91
CA SER A 16 -16.10 -11.82 -43.87
C SER A 16 -15.40 -10.88 -44.85
N SER A 17 -14.48 -10.05 -44.35
CA SER A 17 -13.49 -9.30 -45.15
C SER A 17 -12.20 -9.08 -44.31
N PRO A 18 -11.01 -8.88 -44.92
CA PRO A 18 -9.73 -9.31 -44.38
C PRO A 18 -9.26 -8.47 -43.17
N ARG A 19 -8.66 -9.15 -42.19
CA ARG A 19 -8.16 -8.55 -40.94
C ARG A 19 -6.94 -7.65 -41.21
N GLY A 20 -7.17 -6.35 -41.38
CA GLY A 20 -6.17 -5.33 -41.06
C GLY A 20 -5.83 -5.36 -39.55
N PRO A 21 -4.71 -4.75 -39.12
CA PRO A 21 -4.36 -4.71 -37.70
C PRO A 21 -5.49 -4.06 -36.89
N ARG A 22 -6.05 -4.80 -35.93
CA ARG A 22 -7.10 -4.31 -35.01
C ARG A 22 -6.61 -3.03 -34.34
N ALA A 23 -7.29 -1.91 -34.58
CA ALA A 23 -7.10 -0.70 -33.79
C ALA A 23 -7.49 -1.00 -32.33
N LEU A 24 -6.56 -0.78 -31.40
CA LEU A 24 -6.79 -0.95 -29.97
C LEU A 24 -7.88 0.02 -29.49
N THR A 25 -8.81 -0.48 -28.69
CA THR A 25 -9.89 0.31 -28.09
C THR A 25 -9.30 1.32 -27.11
N ALA A 26 -9.92 2.50 -26.94
CA ALA A 26 -9.48 3.50 -25.95
C ALA A 26 -9.37 2.92 -24.51
N GLY A 27 -10.22 1.93 -24.17
CA GLY A 27 -10.13 1.17 -22.91
C GLY A 27 -8.89 0.29 -22.80
N GLU A 28 -8.45 -0.32 -23.90
CA GLU A 28 -7.23 -1.14 -23.93
C GLU A 28 -5.99 -0.26 -23.82
N ILE A 29 -5.97 0.87 -24.53
CA ILE A 29 -4.86 1.84 -24.47
C ILE A 29 -4.70 2.42 -23.05
N THR A 30 -5.80 2.81 -22.41
CA THR A 30 -5.78 3.33 -21.03
C THR A 30 -5.36 2.25 -20.01
N THR A 31 -5.79 1.01 -20.20
CA THR A 31 -5.41 -0.10 -19.33
C THR A 31 -3.93 -0.46 -19.47
N ILE A 32 -3.43 -0.53 -20.71
CA ILE A 32 -2.02 -0.84 -21.00
C ILE A 32 -1.12 0.29 -20.50
N SER A 33 -1.44 1.55 -20.83
CA SER A 33 -0.66 2.71 -20.37
C SER A 33 -0.70 2.89 -18.85
N GLY A 34 -1.85 2.63 -18.21
CA GLY A 34 -2.00 2.60 -16.76
C GLY A 34 -1.16 1.50 -16.10
N SER A 35 -1.12 0.31 -16.71
CA SER A 35 -0.32 -0.81 -16.22
C SER A 35 1.18 -0.56 -16.36
N VAL A 36 1.63 -0.10 -17.53
CA VAL A 36 3.04 0.20 -17.82
C VAL A 36 3.54 1.34 -16.93
N SER A 37 2.77 2.43 -16.81
CA SER A 37 3.13 3.54 -15.92
C SER A 37 3.15 3.13 -14.45
N GLY A 38 2.21 2.30 -14.01
CA GLY A 38 2.18 1.73 -12.65
C GLY A 38 3.41 0.86 -12.35
N LEU A 39 3.82 0.01 -13.30
CA LEU A 39 5.03 -0.81 -13.17
C LEU A 39 6.29 0.06 -13.17
N ALA A 40 6.41 1.01 -14.09
CA ALA A 40 7.54 1.94 -14.14
C ALA A 40 7.67 2.75 -12.84
N ALA A 41 6.56 3.27 -12.31
CA ALA A 41 6.54 4.01 -11.06
C ALA A 41 6.90 3.13 -9.85
N THR A 42 6.49 1.86 -9.84
CA THR A 42 6.88 0.94 -8.76
C THR A 42 8.38 0.62 -8.82
N MET A 43 8.92 0.33 -10.00
CA MET A 43 10.37 0.09 -10.18
C MET A 43 11.20 1.30 -9.75
N ALA A 44 10.83 2.51 -10.19
CA ALA A 44 11.57 3.74 -9.85
C ALA A 44 11.62 4.01 -8.34
N LYS A 45 10.50 3.77 -7.63
CA LYS A 45 10.42 4.03 -6.18
C LYS A 45 11.00 2.93 -5.32
N GLN A 46 11.12 1.72 -5.87
CA GLN A 46 11.44 0.56 -5.07
C GLN A 46 12.78 0.58 -4.32
N PRO A 47 13.91 0.99 -4.92
CA PRO A 47 15.20 0.99 -4.19
C PRO A 47 15.12 1.85 -2.92
N ILE A 48 14.51 3.04 -3.04
CA ILE A 48 14.31 3.98 -1.93
C ILE A 48 13.34 3.39 -0.92
N GLN A 49 12.24 2.80 -1.39
CA GLN A 49 11.21 2.20 -0.55
C GLN A 49 11.77 1.08 0.32
N ARG A 50 12.61 0.21 -0.25
CA ARG A 50 13.25 -0.89 0.50
C ARG A 50 14.18 -0.34 1.57
N LEU A 51 15.01 0.65 1.23
CA LEU A 51 15.93 1.31 2.16
C LEU A 51 15.19 1.97 3.34
N LYS A 52 14.06 2.64 3.04
CA LYS A 52 13.16 3.22 4.05
C LYS A 52 12.62 2.14 4.99
N TRP A 53 12.14 1.00 4.47
CA TRP A 53 11.57 -0.07 5.29
C TRP A 53 12.59 -0.76 6.19
N ILE A 54 13.77 -1.08 5.66
CA ILE A 54 14.86 -1.66 6.45
C ILE A 54 15.18 -0.76 7.66
N ARG A 55 15.31 0.55 7.41
CA ARG A 55 15.57 1.53 8.48
C ARG A 55 14.41 1.65 9.46
N GLN A 56 13.16 1.70 8.98
CA GLN A 56 11.98 1.81 9.84
C GLN A 56 11.82 0.59 10.77
N VAL A 57 12.20 -0.60 10.30
CA VAL A 57 12.10 -1.83 11.10
C VAL A 57 13.27 -2.00 12.06
N THR A 58 14.44 -1.46 11.74
CA THR A 58 15.61 -1.53 12.61
C THR A 58 15.29 -0.88 13.98
N PRO A 59 15.52 -1.59 15.11
CA PRO A 59 15.25 -1.07 16.45
C PRO A 59 16.14 0.13 16.80
N GLY A 60 15.59 1.06 17.57
CA GLY A 60 16.07 2.43 17.75
C GLY A 60 17.34 2.64 18.59
N THR A 61 18.13 1.61 18.86
CA THR A 61 19.35 1.76 19.67
C THR A 61 20.52 2.36 18.88
N THR A 62 20.44 2.50 17.55
CA THR A 62 21.52 3.15 16.77
C THR A 62 20.99 3.79 15.48
N THR A 63 21.27 5.08 15.29
CA THR A 63 20.94 5.82 14.05
C THR A 63 21.88 5.43 12.92
N VAL A 64 21.59 4.36 12.21
CA VAL A 64 22.38 3.97 11.04
C VAL A 64 22.10 4.91 9.85
N PRO A 65 23.12 5.51 9.21
CA PRO A 65 22.93 6.36 8.04
C PRO A 65 22.41 5.53 6.85
N TYR A 66 21.60 6.15 5.99
CA TYR A 66 21.04 5.47 4.79
C TYR A 66 22.14 4.90 3.88
N VAL A 67 23.29 5.58 3.79
CA VAL A 67 24.45 5.13 3.02
C VAL A 67 24.99 3.79 3.52
N HIS A 68 24.95 3.55 4.84
CA HIS A 68 25.40 2.28 5.40
C HIS A 68 24.44 1.14 5.03
N VAL A 69 23.13 1.37 5.17
CA VAL A 69 22.09 0.41 4.75
C VAL A 69 22.20 0.09 3.25
N LEU A 70 22.49 1.10 2.43
CA LEU A 70 22.67 0.94 0.99
C LEU A 70 23.91 0.11 0.64
N ARG A 71 25.06 0.43 1.24
CA ARG A 71 26.31 -0.32 1.02
C ARG A 71 26.16 -1.77 1.43
N GLU A 72 25.57 -2.02 2.60
CA GLU A 72 25.36 -3.38 3.09
C GLU A 72 24.36 -4.16 2.21
N THR A 73 23.31 -3.49 1.74
CA THR A 73 22.36 -4.07 0.78
C THR A 73 23.03 -4.48 -0.53
N ILE A 74 23.92 -3.64 -1.06
CA ILE A 74 24.65 -3.93 -2.30
C ILE A 74 25.67 -5.05 -2.08
N LYS A 75 26.32 -5.11 -0.92
CA LYS A 75 27.26 -6.20 -0.58
C LYS A 75 26.57 -7.56 -0.50
N GLU A 76 25.35 -7.64 0.02
CA GLU A 76 24.62 -8.91 0.18
C GLU A 76 23.96 -9.45 -1.08
N GLY A 77 23.52 -8.58 -1.99
CA GLY A 77 22.67 -8.97 -3.12
C GLY A 77 22.94 -8.25 -4.42
N GLY A 78 24.03 -7.49 -4.50
CA GLY A 78 24.34 -6.62 -5.64
C GLY A 78 23.31 -5.51 -5.84
N ALA A 79 23.38 -4.84 -6.99
CA ALA A 79 22.44 -3.79 -7.38
C ALA A 79 20.99 -4.32 -7.52
N LEU A 80 20.82 -5.58 -7.97
CA LEU A 80 19.52 -6.23 -8.09
C LEU A 80 18.88 -6.54 -6.73
N GLY A 81 19.68 -6.60 -5.66
CA GLY A 81 19.18 -6.73 -4.30
C GLY A 81 18.19 -5.62 -3.92
N LEU A 82 18.37 -4.40 -4.43
CA LEU A 82 17.47 -3.26 -4.16
C LEU A 82 16.05 -3.48 -4.70
N PHE A 83 15.93 -4.30 -5.75
CA PHE A 83 14.66 -4.67 -6.37
C PHE A 83 14.05 -5.95 -5.74
N ARG A 84 14.60 -6.46 -4.64
CA ARG A 84 13.92 -7.53 -3.88
C ARG A 84 12.58 -7.02 -3.34
N GLY A 85 11.55 -7.84 -3.53
CA GLY A 85 10.17 -7.49 -3.15
C GLY A 85 9.34 -6.83 -4.26
N SER A 86 9.88 -6.57 -5.47
CA SER A 86 9.09 -5.97 -6.57
C SER A 86 7.96 -6.88 -6.96
N PHE A 87 8.30 -8.17 -7.12
CA PHE A 87 7.34 -9.19 -7.51
C PHE A 87 6.22 -9.30 -6.48
N ALA A 88 6.56 -9.36 -5.19
CA ALA A 88 5.57 -9.34 -4.12
C ALA A 88 4.72 -8.06 -4.11
N ALA A 89 5.27 -6.92 -4.53
CA ALA A 89 4.51 -5.68 -4.70
C ALA A 89 3.47 -5.79 -5.83
N VAL A 90 3.87 -6.34 -6.98
CA VAL A 90 2.98 -6.52 -8.14
C VAL A 90 1.88 -7.55 -7.83
N CYS A 91 2.25 -8.71 -7.29
CA CYS A 91 1.30 -9.76 -6.88
C CYS A 91 0.25 -9.26 -5.87
N ARG A 92 0.59 -8.24 -5.07
CA ARG A 92 -0.32 -7.59 -4.12
C ARG A 92 -1.16 -6.49 -4.78
N ASN A 93 -0.59 -5.73 -5.72
CA ASN A 93 -1.30 -4.63 -6.38
C ASN A 93 -2.48 -5.10 -7.23
N VAL A 94 -2.32 -6.21 -7.98
CA VAL A 94 -3.37 -6.75 -8.85
C VAL A 94 -4.66 -7.11 -8.08
N PRO A 95 -4.63 -7.99 -7.05
CA PRO A 95 -5.83 -8.33 -6.29
C PRO A 95 -6.36 -7.16 -5.48
N HIS A 96 -5.49 -6.29 -4.96
CA HIS A 96 -5.92 -5.10 -4.22
C HIS A 96 -6.72 -4.14 -5.11
N SER A 97 -6.24 -3.84 -6.31
CA SER A 97 -6.97 -2.99 -7.25
C SER A 97 -8.30 -3.63 -7.66
N ALA A 98 -8.31 -4.93 -7.99
CA ALA A 98 -9.53 -5.65 -8.33
C ALA A 98 -10.60 -5.53 -7.23
N LEU A 99 -10.21 -5.80 -5.98
CA LEU A 99 -11.12 -5.71 -4.83
C LEU A 99 -11.64 -4.29 -4.60
N VAL A 100 -10.78 -3.27 -4.70
CA VAL A 100 -11.21 -1.88 -4.53
C VAL A 100 -12.26 -1.53 -5.59
N TYR A 101 -12.02 -1.84 -6.87
CA TYR A 101 -12.98 -1.53 -7.94
C TYR A 101 -14.28 -2.35 -7.85
N SER A 102 -14.22 -3.59 -7.36
CA SER A 102 -15.42 -4.42 -7.17
C SER A 102 -16.25 -3.98 -5.96
N ILE A 103 -15.60 -3.56 -4.87
CA ILE A 103 -16.28 -3.24 -3.61
C ILE A 103 -16.79 -1.79 -3.59
N TYR A 104 -16.07 -0.87 -4.24
CA TYR A 104 -16.41 0.56 -4.21
C TYR A 104 -17.85 0.87 -4.62
N PRO A 105 -18.41 0.33 -5.72
CA PRO A 105 -19.80 0.62 -6.12
C PRO A 105 -20.83 0.19 -5.07
N SER A 106 -20.58 -0.93 -4.39
CA SER A 106 -21.47 -1.45 -3.34
C SER A 106 -21.34 -0.63 -2.05
N ALA A 107 -20.11 -0.26 -1.68
CA ALA A 107 -19.85 0.58 -0.52
C ALA A 107 -20.42 2.00 -0.69
N GLU A 108 -20.36 2.56 -1.90
CA GLU A 108 -20.93 3.86 -2.23
C GLU A 108 -22.46 3.85 -2.11
N ARG A 109 -23.14 2.82 -2.64
CA ARG A 109 -24.59 2.64 -2.48
C ARG A 109 -25.00 2.54 -1.01
N LEU A 110 -24.24 1.79 -0.22
CA LEU A 110 -24.53 1.62 1.20
C LEU A 110 -24.27 2.92 2.00
N ALA A 111 -23.20 3.65 1.70
CA ALA A 111 -22.91 4.93 2.34
C ALA A 111 -23.97 6.00 2.01
N LEU A 112 -24.49 6.00 0.79
CA LEU A 112 -25.59 6.87 0.38
C LEU A 112 -26.92 6.51 1.06
N ALA A 113 -27.17 5.22 1.32
CA ALA A 113 -28.37 4.77 2.03
C ALA A 113 -28.30 5.01 3.55
N ALA A 114 -27.10 4.91 4.13
CA ALA A 114 -26.90 5.02 5.57
C ALA A 114 -26.78 6.47 6.07
N LEU A 115 -26.33 7.40 5.22
CA LEU A 115 -26.24 8.82 5.57
C LEU A 115 -27.49 9.54 5.04
N PRO A 116 -28.37 10.06 5.91
CA PRO A 116 -29.47 10.91 5.48
C PRO A 116 -28.88 12.19 4.90
N ALA A 117 -28.72 12.25 3.58
CA ALA A 117 -28.47 13.50 2.89
C ALA A 117 -29.69 14.39 3.17
N SER A 118 -29.46 15.49 3.90
CA SER A 118 -30.45 16.53 4.15
C SER A 118 -31.21 16.87 2.86
N SER A 119 -32.49 16.53 2.85
CA SER A 119 -33.58 17.22 2.17
C SER A 119 -33.25 17.85 0.81
N SER A 120 -33.22 17.05 -0.26
CA SER A 120 -33.80 17.49 -1.53
C SER A 120 -34.22 16.27 -2.37
N SER A 121 -35.52 16.03 -2.32
CA SER A 121 -36.41 15.29 -3.23
C SER A 121 -35.81 14.76 -4.54
N GLY A 122 -36.08 13.49 -4.84
CA GLY A 122 -35.97 12.94 -6.19
C GLY A 122 -35.33 11.56 -6.25
N SER A 123 -36.15 10.53 -6.18
CA SER A 123 -35.84 9.17 -6.62
C SER A 123 -35.26 9.17 -8.04
N SER A 124 -33.94 9.01 -8.17
CA SER A 124 -33.27 8.61 -9.42
C SER A 124 -31.94 7.91 -9.10
N PRO A 125 -31.66 6.76 -9.75
CA PRO A 125 -30.50 5.92 -9.45
C PRO A 125 -29.27 6.43 -10.22
N SER A 126 -28.65 7.51 -9.76
CA SER A 126 -27.27 7.98 -10.07
C SER A 126 -27.22 9.50 -9.94
N LEU A 127 -26.97 10.00 -8.73
CA LEU A 127 -26.52 11.39 -8.63
C LEU A 127 -25.18 11.51 -9.36
N PRO A 128 -24.97 12.53 -10.21
CA PRO A 128 -23.65 12.81 -10.76
C PRO A 128 -22.67 13.05 -9.60
N ALA A 129 -21.52 12.41 -9.68
CA ALA A 129 -20.46 12.45 -8.67
C ALA A 129 -20.13 13.88 -8.19
N SER A 130 -20.43 14.93 -8.94
CA SER A 130 -20.14 16.32 -8.60
C SER A 130 -20.86 16.89 -7.38
N LYS A 131 -21.96 16.29 -6.85
CA LYS A 131 -22.72 16.85 -5.70
C LYS A 131 -22.72 15.99 -4.42
N GLN A 132 -21.99 14.88 -4.37
CA GLN A 132 -21.91 14.08 -3.14
C GLN A 132 -21.10 14.78 -2.06
N SER A 133 -21.63 14.79 -0.82
CA SER A 133 -20.93 15.30 0.36
C SER A 133 -19.61 14.54 0.57
N PHE A 134 -18.55 15.27 0.95
CA PHE A 134 -17.24 14.70 1.26
C PHE A 134 -17.35 13.54 2.26
N SER A 135 -18.21 13.68 3.26
CA SER A 135 -18.45 12.65 4.29
C SER A 135 -18.88 11.32 3.68
N THR A 136 -19.80 11.33 2.71
CA THR A 136 -20.30 10.12 2.06
C THR A 136 -19.19 9.40 1.29
N ARG A 137 -18.37 10.14 0.56
CA ARG A 137 -17.22 9.59 -0.19
C ARG A 137 -16.14 9.05 0.72
N PHE A 138 -15.89 9.75 1.82
CA PHE A 138 -14.92 9.32 2.81
C PHE A 138 -15.35 8.00 3.47
N VAL A 139 -16.63 7.88 3.86
CA VAL A 139 -17.20 6.64 4.43
C VAL A 139 -17.17 5.50 3.41
N ALA A 140 -17.66 5.74 2.19
CA ALA A 140 -17.63 4.73 1.11
C ALA A 140 -16.19 4.25 0.82
N GLY A 141 -15.25 5.19 0.75
CA GLY A 141 -13.83 4.91 0.55
C GLY A 141 -13.23 4.11 1.71
N TYR A 142 -13.55 4.47 2.95
CA TYR A 142 -13.07 3.76 4.13
C TYR A 142 -13.63 2.35 4.24
N MET A 143 -14.92 2.14 3.94
CA MET A 143 -15.54 0.81 3.91
C MET A 143 -14.91 -0.08 2.84
N THR A 144 -14.69 0.48 1.64
CA THR A 144 -13.99 -0.21 0.55
C THR A 144 -12.59 -0.63 0.98
N LEU A 145 -11.86 0.31 1.58
CA LEU A 145 -10.51 0.07 2.04
C LEU A 145 -10.46 -0.97 3.16
N PHE A 146 -11.38 -0.95 4.11
CA PHE A 146 -11.48 -1.93 5.18
C PHE A 146 -11.65 -3.35 4.61
N SER A 147 -12.64 -3.54 3.74
CA SER A 147 -12.95 -4.84 3.13
C SER A 147 -11.82 -5.33 2.22
N ALA A 148 -11.25 -4.46 1.38
CA ALA A 148 -10.13 -4.82 0.53
C ALA A 148 -8.87 -5.14 1.36
N THR A 149 -8.62 -4.41 2.44
CA THR A 149 -7.47 -4.65 3.33
C THR A 149 -7.66 -5.96 4.09
N LEU A 150 -8.86 -6.32 4.54
CA LEU A 150 -9.11 -7.58 5.23
C LEU A 150 -8.65 -8.81 4.42
N VAL A 151 -8.90 -8.78 3.11
CA VAL A 151 -8.50 -9.85 2.18
C VAL A 151 -7.02 -9.76 1.78
N THR A 152 -6.49 -8.54 1.60
CA THR A 152 -5.13 -8.33 1.07
C THR A 152 -4.04 -8.16 2.12
N HIS A 153 -4.39 -8.04 3.40
CA HIS A 153 -3.43 -7.85 4.48
C HIS A 153 -2.34 -8.94 4.56
N PRO A 154 -2.64 -10.24 4.34
CA PRO A 154 -1.60 -11.27 4.31
C PRO A 154 -0.51 -11.01 3.25
N LEU A 155 -0.90 -10.50 2.07
CA LEU A 155 0.02 -10.14 0.99
C LEU A 155 0.85 -8.90 1.34
N ASP A 156 0.25 -7.91 2.00
CA ASP A 156 0.95 -6.72 2.50
C ASP A 156 2.04 -7.12 3.50
N THR A 157 1.73 -8.00 4.45
CA THR A 157 2.68 -8.48 5.46
C THR A 157 3.80 -9.31 4.85
N MET A 158 3.48 -10.21 3.91
CA MET A 158 4.49 -10.99 3.18
C MET A 158 5.46 -10.09 2.40
N ARG A 159 4.95 -9.06 1.72
CA ARG A 159 5.78 -8.08 0.99
C ARG A 159 6.77 -7.38 1.91
N VAL A 160 6.31 -6.92 3.09
CA VAL A 160 7.18 -6.25 4.07
C VAL A 160 8.25 -7.20 4.57
N ARG A 161 7.88 -8.44 4.92
CA ARG A 161 8.84 -9.46 5.38
C ARG A 161 9.90 -9.76 4.33
N ILE A 162 9.52 -10.00 3.07
CA ILE A 162 10.47 -10.27 1.97
C ILE A 162 11.42 -9.08 1.73
N SER A 163 10.92 -7.87 1.86
CA SER A 163 11.72 -6.66 1.60
C SER A 163 12.75 -6.39 2.69
N VAL A 164 12.44 -6.80 3.93
CA VAL A 164 13.22 -6.54 5.14
C VAL A 164 14.10 -7.74 5.53
N THR A 165 13.80 -8.95 5.07
CA THR A 165 14.59 -10.16 5.42
C THR A 165 15.84 -10.32 4.53
N HIS A 166 16.94 -10.77 5.14
CA HIS A 166 18.19 -11.19 4.52
C HIS A 166 18.00 -12.50 3.74
N GLY A 167 18.62 -12.58 2.56
CA GLY A 167 18.60 -13.77 1.70
C GLY A 167 17.51 -13.79 0.62
N HIS A 168 17.52 -14.86 -0.19
CA HIS A 168 16.56 -15.09 -1.27
C HIS A 168 15.34 -15.85 -0.73
N LEU A 169 14.39 -15.14 -0.10
CA LEU A 169 13.11 -15.73 0.28
C LEU A 169 12.06 -15.43 -0.79
N SER A 170 11.59 -16.49 -1.44
CA SER A 170 10.46 -16.42 -2.35
C SER A 170 9.14 -16.42 -1.56
N VAL A 171 8.10 -15.78 -2.10
CA VAL A 171 6.73 -15.79 -1.54
C VAL A 171 6.25 -17.19 -1.10
N PRO A 172 6.38 -18.26 -1.91
CA PRO A 172 5.96 -19.60 -1.50
C PRO A 172 6.79 -20.18 -0.35
N GLN A 173 8.08 -19.85 -0.27
CA GLN A 173 8.93 -20.32 0.84
C GLN A 173 8.53 -19.68 2.16
N VAL A 174 8.18 -18.39 2.13
CA VAL A 174 7.64 -17.69 3.31
C VAL A 174 6.33 -18.35 3.75
N LEU A 175 5.42 -18.62 2.82
CA LEU A 175 4.13 -19.24 3.13
C LEU A 175 4.31 -20.67 3.69
N MET A 176 5.16 -21.48 3.08
CA MET A 176 5.42 -22.85 3.54
C MET A 176 6.07 -22.87 4.93
N ASN A 177 6.97 -21.93 5.21
CA ASN A 177 7.58 -21.78 6.54
C ASN A 177 6.56 -21.34 7.59
N LEU A 178 5.61 -20.46 7.23
CA LEU A 178 4.54 -20.03 8.13
C LEU A 178 3.54 -21.17 8.41
N GLN A 179 3.21 -21.97 7.40
CA GLN A 179 2.34 -23.14 7.56
C GLN A 179 2.99 -24.18 8.47
N ARG A 180 4.28 -24.49 8.27
CA ARG A 180 5.02 -25.44 9.12
C ARG A 180 5.16 -24.98 10.57
N THR A 181 5.13 -23.68 10.82
CA THR A 181 5.26 -23.11 12.18
C THR A 181 3.91 -22.85 12.84
N GLY A 182 2.79 -23.05 12.12
CA GLY A 182 1.43 -22.87 12.65
C GLY A 182 1.05 -21.41 12.93
N GLN A 183 1.84 -20.43 12.48
CA GLN A 183 1.67 -19.01 12.83
C GLN A 183 1.04 -18.19 11.70
N LEU A 184 -0.07 -18.67 11.13
CA LEU A 184 -0.79 -17.93 10.09
C LEU A 184 -1.38 -16.61 10.61
N GLY A 185 -1.79 -16.56 11.88
CA GLY A 185 -2.26 -15.32 12.54
C GLY A 185 -1.21 -14.21 12.57
N SER A 186 0.09 -14.55 12.45
CA SER A 186 1.18 -13.59 12.40
C SER A 186 1.07 -12.63 11.20
N LEU A 187 0.39 -13.04 10.12
CA LEU A 187 0.17 -12.24 8.92
C LEU A 187 -0.80 -11.07 9.10
N TYR A 188 -1.60 -11.06 10.17
CA TYR A 188 -2.54 -9.98 10.49
C TYR A 188 -1.95 -8.91 11.43
N HIS A 189 -0.69 -9.03 11.84
CA HIS A 189 -0.02 -8.00 12.64
C HIS A 189 0.13 -6.69 11.85
N GLY A 190 -0.22 -5.58 12.49
CA GLY A 190 -0.24 -4.26 11.85
C GLY A 190 -1.56 -3.91 11.15
N PHE A 191 -2.57 -4.78 11.19
CA PHE A 191 -3.90 -4.49 10.64
C PHE A 191 -4.55 -3.29 11.34
N GLY A 192 -4.55 -3.26 12.67
CA GLY A 192 -5.08 -2.12 13.44
C GLY A 192 -4.39 -0.79 13.08
N ALA A 193 -3.05 -0.78 13.04
CA ALA A 193 -2.28 0.40 12.63
C ALA A 193 -2.56 0.81 11.17
N THR A 194 -2.85 -0.15 10.29
CA THR A 194 -3.27 0.12 8.91
C THR A 194 -4.60 0.85 8.84
N LEU A 195 -5.60 0.38 9.60
CA LEU A 195 -6.94 0.97 9.63
C LEU A 195 -6.93 2.37 10.24
N VAL A 196 -6.32 2.51 11.42
CA VAL A 196 -6.20 3.81 12.11
C VAL A 196 -5.45 4.81 11.25
N GLY A 197 -4.45 4.39 10.47
CA GLY A 197 -3.69 5.29 9.61
C GLY A 197 -4.36 5.63 8.29
N ALA A 198 -5.32 4.83 7.84
CA ALA A 198 -6.02 5.07 6.58
C ALA A 198 -6.95 6.29 6.63
N GLY A 199 -7.71 6.44 7.72
CA GLY A 199 -8.67 7.52 7.88
C GLY A 199 -8.02 8.91 7.82
N PRO A 200 -7.07 9.23 8.71
CA PRO A 200 -6.35 10.50 8.70
C PRO A 200 -5.67 10.79 7.36
N ARG A 201 -5.16 9.75 6.67
CA ARG A 201 -4.49 9.89 5.37
C ARG A 201 -5.39 10.48 4.31
N GLY A 202 -6.59 9.91 4.19
CA GLY A 202 -7.61 10.42 3.28
C GLY A 202 -8.07 11.83 3.68
N ALA A 203 -8.33 12.05 4.97
CA ALA A 203 -8.88 13.30 5.47
C ALA A 203 -7.93 14.48 5.27
N ILE A 204 -6.66 14.33 5.67
CA ILE A 204 -5.64 15.36 5.55
C ILE A 204 -5.31 15.65 4.08
N GLY A 205 -5.11 14.60 3.27
CA GLY A 205 -4.78 14.75 1.86
C GLY A 205 -5.88 15.48 1.09
N PHE A 206 -7.14 15.11 1.32
CA PHE A 206 -8.27 15.80 0.70
C PHE A 206 -8.46 17.22 1.24
N GLY A 207 -8.37 17.40 2.56
CA GLY A 207 -8.50 18.72 3.19
C GLY A 207 -7.49 19.72 2.64
N ILE A 208 -6.21 19.33 2.57
CA ILE A 208 -5.16 20.19 2.03
C ILE A 208 -5.39 20.46 0.54
N PHE A 209 -5.79 19.44 -0.23
CA PHE A 209 -6.10 19.60 -1.65
C PHE A 209 -7.24 20.61 -1.90
N GLU A 210 -8.35 20.53 -1.15
CA GLU A 210 -9.46 21.48 -1.28
C GLU A 210 -9.07 22.87 -0.76
N THR A 211 -8.26 23.00 0.30
CA THR A 211 -7.78 24.32 0.75
C THR A 211 -6.88 24.99 -0.30
N LEU A 212 -5.97 24.24 -0.92
CA LEU A 212 -5.10 24.76 -1.99
C LEU A 212 -5.92 25.21 -3.19
N LYS A 213 -6.96 24.45 -3.52
CA LYS A 213 -7.90 24.80 -4.59
C LYS A 213 -8.76 26.04 -4.25
N ALA A 214 -9.16 26.21 -2.98
CA ALA A 214 -10.00 27.31 -2.53
C ALA A 214 -9.25 28.66 -2.42
N ILE A 215 -7.97 28.64 -2.02
CA ILE A 215 -7.13 29.84 -1.87
C ILE A 215 -6.90 30.52 -3.22
N GLU A 216 -6.90 29.76 -4.31
CA GLU A 216 -6.36 30.22 -5.59
C GLU A 216 -7.39 30.52 -6.68
N THR A 217 -8.67 30.82 -6.34
CA THR A 217 -9.72 31.47 -7.19
C THR A 217 -10.65 30.58 -8.07
N PRO A 218 -11.84 31.09 -8.52
CA PRO A 218 -13.05 30.32 -8.89
C PRO A 218 -13.11 29.84 -10.36
N GLU A 219 -11.97 29.73 -11.04
CA GLU A 219 -11.91 29.13 -12.38
C GLU A 219 -12.03 27.60 -12.31
N PRO A 220 -12.81 26.94 -13.20
CA PRO A 220 -12.92 25.49 -13.21
C PRO A 220 -11.54 24.85 -13.36
N LEU A 221 -11.20 23.97 -12.41
CA LEU A 221 -9.94 23.22 -12.32
C LEU A 221 -9.51 22.59 -13.66
N ARG A 222 -10.46 22.33 -14.56
CA ARG A 222 -10.26 21.77 -15.90
C ARG A 222 -9.39 22.66 -16.81
N ALA A 223 -9.46 23.98 -16.69
CA ALA A 223 -8.74 24.94 -17.53
C ALA A 223 -7.24 25.09 -17.19
N ARG A 224 -6.78 24.59 -16.03
CA ARG A 224 -5.38 24.75 -15.61
C ARG A 224 -4.39 23.80 -16.32
N PRO A 225 -3.13 24.22 -16.49
CA PRO A 225 -2.07 23.33 -16.97
C PRO A 225 -1.90 22.10 -16.07
N ALA A 226 -1.56 20.96 -16.67
CA ALA A 226 -1.41 19.69 -15.95
C ALA A 226 -0.39 19.75 -14.80
N LEU A 227 0.64 20.60 -14.94
CA LEU A 227 1.68 20.82 -13.93
C LEU A 227 1.11 21.38 -12.62
N ALA A 228 0.19 22.35 -12.68
CA ALA A 228 -0.39 22.95 -11.47
C ALA A 228 -1.18 21.91 -10.67
N LYS A 229 -2.00 21.09 -11.36
CA LYS A 229 -2.75 19.98 -10.75
C LYS A 229 -1.81 18.98 -10.07
N PHE A 230 -0.70 18.67 -10.72
CA PHE A 230 0.34 17.80 -10.17
C PHE A 230 0.96 18.38 -8.90
N LEU A 231 1.30 19.68 -8.89
CA LEU A 231 1.90 20.35 -7.73
C LEU A 231 0.97 20.36 -6.52
N TYR A 232 -0.33 20.66 -6.70
CA TYR A 232 -1.29 20.62 -5.58
C TYR A 232 -1.43 19.21 -5.02
N GLY A 233 -1.51 18.19 -5.90
CA GLY A 233 -1.54 16.79 -5.48
C GLY A 233 -0.26 16.37 -4.75
N TYR A 234 0.90 16.87 -5.19
CA TYR A 234 2.18 16.60 -4.55
C TYR A 234 2.28 17.22 -3.16
N VAL A 235 1.95 18.50 -3.00
CA VAL A 235 1.99 19.19 -1.69
C VAL A 235 1.00 18.57 -0.72
N ALA A 236 -0.23 18.32 -1.15
CA ALA A 236 -1.24 17.66 -0.33
C ALA A 236 -0.81 16.26 0.10
N GLY A 237 -0.24 15.47 -0.82
CA GLY A 237 0.28 14.14 -0.52
C GLY A 237 1.47 14.16 0.43
N PHE A 238 2.38 15.12 0.27
CA PHE A 238 3.55 15.29 1.13
C PHE A 238 3.17 15.65 2.57
N CYS A 239 2.27 16.62 2.75
CA CYS A 239 1.78 17.00 4.07
C CYS A 239 0.99 15.87 4.75
N ALA A 240 0.17 15.14 3.99
CA ALA A 240 -0.55 13.98 4.54
C ALA A 240 0.39 12.86 5.00
N GLU A 241 1.39 12.51 4.19
CA GLU A 241 2.34 11.44 4.51
C GLU A 241 3.28 11.84 5.67
N THR A 242 3.67 13.11 5.78
CA THR A 242 4.51 13.59 6.90
C THR A 242 3.78 13.52 8.24
N MET A 243 2.52 13.93 8.29
CA MET A 243 1.69 13.81 9.50
C MET A 243 1.49 12.35 9.95
N ILE A 244 1.41 11.41 9.00
CA ILE A 244 1.07 10.00 9.28
C ILE A 244 2.30 9.12 9.43
N TYR A 245 3.47 9.65 9.08
CA TYR A 245 4.73 8.94 9.15
C TYR A 245 5.00 8.20 10.48
N PRO A 246 4.66 8.74 11.67
CA PRO A 246 4.84 8.02 12.93
C PRO A 246 4.04 6.72 12.98
N LEU A 247 2.77 6.78 12.58
CA LEU A 247 1.87 5.63 12.58
C LEU A 247 2.26 4.61 11.51
N ASP A 248 2.72 5.08 10.35
CA ASP A 248 3.28 4.22 9.32
C ASP A 248 4.52 3.46 9.81
N THR A 249 5.36 4.11 10.62
CA THR A 249 6.53 3.46 11.20
C THR A 249 6.12 2.33 12.16
N VAL A 250 5.09 2.55 12.99
CA VAL A 250 4.52 1.52 13.87
C VAL A 250 3.95 0.36 13.06
N ARG A 251 3.14 0.66 12.03
CA ARG A 251 2.58 -0.35 11.12
C ARG A 251 3.68 -1.22 10.50
N ARG A 252 4.74 -0.61 9.96
CA ARG A 252 5.84 -1.34 9.31
C ARG A 252 6.63 -2.20 10.30
N ARG A 253 6.87 -1.70 11.50
CA ARG A 253 7.48 -2.49 12.58
C ARG A 253 6.62 -3.68 12.96
N GLN A 254 5.32 -3.50 13.13
CA GLN A 254 4.39 -4.59 13.45
C GLN A 254 4.30 -5.63 12.32
N GLN A 255 4.22 -5.21 11.05
CA GLN A 255 4.17 -6.13 9.90
C GLN A 255 5.48 -6.92 9.73
N ALA A 256 6.62 -6.31 10.02
CA ALA A 256 7.92 -6.95 9.91
C ALA A 256 8.28 -7.85 11.10
N LEU A 257 7.90 -7.45 12.32
CA LEU A 257 8.32 -8.10 13.58
C LEU A 257 7.21 -8.92 14.27
N GLY A 258 5.96 -8.84 13.80
CA GLY A 258 4.80 -9.50 14.41
C GLY A 258 5.07 -10.98 14.67
N ASP A 259 4.91 -11.39 15.94
CA ASP A 259 5.40 -12.63 16.56
C ASP A 259 6.23 -13.51 15.62
N ALA A 260 7.43 -13.02 15.39
CA ALA A 260 8.44 -13.66 14.59
C ALA A 260 8.93 -14.90 15.34
N THR A 261 8.76 -16.07 14.71
CA THR A 261 9.66 -17.22 14.88
C THR A 261 11.11 -16.76 15.12
N PRO A 262 11.90 -17.49 15.92
CA PRO A 262 13.29 -17.12 16.25
C PRO A 262 14.21 -16.89 15.03
N LEU A 263 13.77 -17.26 13.83
CA LEU A 263 14.43 -17.03 12.54
C LEU A 263 14.19 -15.63 11.95
N SER A 264 13.01 -15.01 12.13
CA SER A 264 12.77 -13.66 11.60
C SER A 264 13.53 -12.59 12.40
N LYS A 265 13.76 -12.81 13.71
CA LYS A 265 14.71 -11.96 14.47
C LYS A 265 16.18 -12.11 14.03
N ARG A 266 16.56 -13.27 13.46
CA ARG A 266 17.93 -13.54 12.97
C ARG A 266 18.17 -13.08 11.53
N ASN A 267 17.11 -13.07 10.72
CA ASN A 267 17.22 -12.76 9.29
C ASN A 267 16.65 -11.38 8.94
N VAL A 268 16.10 -10.58 9.85
CA VAL A 268 15.75 -9.18 9.52
C VAL A 268 17.04 -8.40 9.27
N PHE A 269 17.05 -7.59 8.20
CA PHE A 269 18.13 -6.68 7.87
C PHE A 269 18.42 -5.77 9.06
N GLN A 270 19.39 -6.17 9.86
CA GLN A 270 19.91 -5.41 10.97
C GLN A 270 21.26 -4.93 10.52
N ALA A 271 21.35 -3.65 10.16
CA ALA A 271 22.62 -3.04 9.83
C ALA A 271 23.57 -3.23 11.02
N ARG A 272 24.47 -4.21 10.93
CA ARG A 272 25.54 -4.37 11.90
C ARG A 272 26.43 -3.16 11.77
N THR A 273 26.61 -2.44 12.86
CA THR A 273 27.59 -1.36 12.92
C THR A 273 28.98 -1.92 12.57
N PRO A 274 29.82 -1.19 11.83
CA PRO A 274 31.24 -1.45 11.90
C PRO A 274 31.64 -1.31 13.37
N SER A 275 32.20 -2.38 13.95
CA SER A 275 32.82 -2.31 15.26
C SER A 275 33.86 -1.21 15.21
N LEU A 276 33.65 -0.15 16.00
CA LEU A 276 34.75 0.70 16.43
C LEU A 276 35.84 -0.23 17.00
N PRO A 277 37.10 -0.14 16.55
CA PRO A 277 38.18 -0.89 17.16
C PRO A 277 38.32 -0.40 18.61
N GLY A 278 37.78 -1.16 19.56
CA GLY A 278 37.84 -0.81 20.99
C GLY A 278 36.68 -1.31 21.86
N ALA A 279 35.56 -1.78 21.31
CA ALA A 279 34.48 -2.32 22.15
C ALA A 279 34.76 -3.78 22.52
N THR A 280 35.51 -3.97 23.60
CA THR A 280 35.74 -5.24 24.27
C THR A 280 34.43 -5.98 24.51
N SER A 281 34.44 -7.26 24.15
CA SER A 281 33.39 -8.24 24.40
C SER A 281 32.85 -8.17 25.83
N SER A 282 31.54 -7.96 26.00
CA SER A 282 30.87 -8.44 27.19
C SER A 282 29.40 -8.79 26.90
N SER A 283 29.00 -9.96 27.41
CA SER A 283 27.63 -10.42 27.61
C SER A 283 26.82 -10.88 26.40
N ARG A 284 27.21 -12.05 25.85
CA ARG A 284 26.22 -13.08 25.50
C ARG A 284 25.57 -13.59 26.80
N ARG A 285 24.42 -13.07 27.21
CA ARG A 285 23.53 -13.80 28.13
C ARG A 285 22.49 -14.55 27.32
N ARG A 286 22.69 -15.86 27.33
CA ARG A 286 21.86 -16.90 26.74
C ARG A 286 20.74 -17.17 27.75
N CYS A 287 19.51 -16.72 27.50
CA CYS A 287 18.36 -17.16 28.31
C CYS A 287 18.02 -18.59 27.91
N THR A 288 18.42 -19.55 28.76
CA THR A 288 17.85 -20.90 28.80
C THR A 288 16.55 -20.88 29.60
N PRO A 289 15.48 -21.58 29.18
CA PRO A 289 14.31 -21.78 30.04
C PRO A 289 14.65 -22.88 31.07
N GLN A 290 14.65 -22.52 32.35
CA GLN A 290 14.69 -23.49 33.45
C GLN A 290 13.35 -24.22 33.54
N ARG A 291 13.44 -25.56 33.65
CA ARG A 291 12.33 -26.46 34.01
C ARG A 291 11.87 -26.19 35.45
N PRO A 292 10.60 -26.44 35.82
CA PRO A 292 10.18 -26.46 37.22
C PRO A 292 10.63 -27.77 37.87
N LEU A 293 11.36 -27.67 38.98
CA LEU A 293 11.66 -28.79 39.87
C LEU A 293 10.47 -28.99 40.81
N CYS A 294 9.96 -30.22 40.84
CA CYS A 294 8.98 -30.73 41.80
C CYS A 294 9.50 -30.59 43.22
N VAL A 295 8.66 -30.07 44.12
CA VAL A 295 8.83 -30.15 45.57
C VAL A 295 8.26 -31.49 46.01
N GLY A 296 9.10 -32.34 46.59
CA GLY A 296 8.68 -33.55 47.29
C GLY A 296 8.13 -33.21 48.68
N VAL A 297 7.04 -33.88 49.03
CA VAL A 297 6.53 -34.08 50.39
C VAL A 297 7.03 -35.43 50.87
#